data_AF-A0AAV5TKN5-F1
#
_entry.id   AF-A0AAV5TKN5-F1
#
_cell.length_a   1.000
_cell.length_b   1.000
_cell.length_c   1.000
_cell.angle_alpha   90.00
_cell.angle_beta   90.00
_cell.angle_gamma   90.00
#
_symmetry.space_group_name_H-M   'P 1'
#
loop_
_entity.id
_entity.type
_entity.pdbx_description
1 polymer ?
#
loop_
_entity_poly.entity_id
_entity_poly.type
_entity_poly.pdbx_seq_one_letter_code
_entity_poly.pdbx_strand_id
1 'polypeptide(L)'
;MTSLMLLVTILAESLAKTNNLPGLGWFVLLDIVIVCSSVAAILIVDHTRTFALERLRKRRNADIGTYTRFFLSNDAYRIIRVILFLISIIALVLNVILNWTSISGFVMGQVLTLCRKKKEPSMELTDEEVTAVKGVWLRAKTEDIGKKILQTLIEKRPKFAEYFGILCQSDKLDMNSLKESKEFHLQAHRIQNFLDTAVGSLGYCPVTSIYDMAHRIGQIHFYRGVNFGADNWLVFKRVTVDQVTKGVTSTQASQANLLEGTKEPEVDNHPLQDMQNPFSGENCLARLGWNKLMTVIVREMKRGFLEEAMRNCKEEADPTYVG
;
A
#
# COMPACT_ATOMS: atom_id res chain seq x y z
N MET A 1 -5.04 -10.13 -29.31
CA MET A 1 -3.88 -9.88 -28.42
C MET A 1 -4.06 -8.68 -27.51
N THR A 2 -4.72 -7.61 -27.94
CA THR A 2 -5.04 -6.42 -27.12
C THR A 2 -5.95 -6.69 -25.92
N SER A 3 -6.92 -7.60 -26.05
CA SER A 3 -7.85 -7.96 -24.96
C SER A 3 -7.16 -8.66 -23.78
N LEU A 4 -6.19 -9.56 -24.05
CA LEU A 4 -5.41 -10.23 -23.01
C LEU A 4 -4.51 -9.22 -22.26
N MET A 5 -3.91 -8.28 -22.99
CA MET A 5 -3.07 -7.22 -22.42
C MET A 5 -3.89 -6.29 -21.51
N LEU A 6 -5.11 -5.93 -21.91
CA LEU A 6 -6.02 -5.12 -21.10
C LEU A 6 -6.43 -5.87 -19.82
N LEU A 7 -6.70 -7.18 -19.92
CA LEU A 7 -7.04 -7.99 -18.76
C LEU A 7 -5.86 -8.11 -17.77
N VAL A 8 -4.64 -8.30 -18.28
CA VAL A 8 -3.41 -8.33 -17.48
C VAL A 8 -3.14 -6.97 -16.84
N THR A 9 -3.41 -5.86 -17.54
CA THR A 9 -3.19 -4.50 -17.02
C THR A 9 -4.21 -4.16 -15.92
N ILE A 10 -5.49 -4.51 -16.12
CA ILE A 10 -6.55 -4.34 -15.11
C ILE A 10 -6.28 -5.23 -13.88
N LEU A 11 -5.83 -6.47 -14.10
CA LEU A 11 -5.45 -7.38 -13.01
C LEU A 11 -4.23 -6.85 -12.24
N ALA A 12 -3.21 -6.33 -12.93
CA ALA A 12 -2.01 -5.75 -12.32
C ALA A 12 -2.35 -4.49 -11.50
N GLU A 13 -3.24 -3.64 -12.01
CA GLU A 13 -3.68 -2.42 -11.31
C GLU A 13 -4.54 -2.74 -10.09
N SER A 14 -5.37 -3.78 -10.17
CA SER A 14 -6.17 -4.29 -9.03
C SER A 14 -5.29 -4.98 -7.97
N LEU A 15 -4.25 -5.71 -8.40
CA LEU A 15 -3.23 -6.32 -7.54
C LEU A 15 -2.44 -5.26 -6.77
N ALA A 16 -2.04 -4.16 -7.41
CA ALA A 16 -1.27 -3.08 -6.78
C ALA A 16 -2.06 -2.33 -5.68
N LYS A 17 -3.40 -2.35 -5.73
CA LYS A 17 -4.28 -1.64 -4.80
C LYS A 17 -4.61 -2.41 -3.52
N THR A 18 -4.35 -3.71 -3.48
CA THR A 18 -4.67 -4.56 -2.32
C THR A 18 -3.42 -4.76 -1.46
N ASN A 19 -3.35 -4.09 -0.30
CA ASN A 19 -2.30 -4.32 0.71
C ASN A 19 -2.32 -5.74 1.33
N ASN A 20 -3.10 -6.67 0.77
CA ASN A 20 -3.15 -8.10 1.10
C ASN A 20 -2.42 -8.95 0.04
N LEU A 21 -1.41 -8.37 -0.60
CA LEU A 21 -0.52 -8.97 -1.59
C LEU A 21 0.11 -10.34 -1.24
N PRO A 22 0.24 -10.81 0.02
CA PRO A 22 0.70 -12.17 0.26
C PRO A 22 -0.28 -13.22 -0.29
N GLY A 23 -1.60 -13.02 -0.12
CA GLY A 23 -2.59 -14.06 -0.40
C GLY A 23 -2.60 -14.48 -1.87
N LEU A 24 -2.86 -13.52 -2.78
CA LEU A 24 -2.97 -13.82 -4.21
C LEU A 24 -1.66 -14.35 -4.81
N GLY A 25 -0.52 -13.84 -4.35
CA GLY A 25 0.80 -14.31 -4.77
C GLY A 25 1.07 -15.77 -4.35
N TRP A 26 0.72 -16.14 -3.12
CA TRP A 26 0.85 -17.53 -2.65
C TRP A 26 -0.04 -18.49 -3.43
N PHE A 27 -1.23 -18.05 -3.87
CA PHE A 27 -2.14 -18.91 -4.64
C PHE A 27 -1.65 -19.18 -6.07
N VAL A 28 -1.15 -18.14 -6.76
CA VAL A 28 -0.54 -18.32 -8.09
C VAL A 28 0.68 -19.22 -8.01
N LEU A 29 1.49 -19.10 -6.96
CA LEU A 29 2.62 -20.00 -6.72
C LEU A 29 2.19 -21.45 -6.49
N LEU A 30 1.10 -21.67 -5.74
CA LEU A 30 0.58 -23.01 -5.45
C LEU A 30 0.07 -23.69 -6.74
N ASP A 31 -0.66 -22.96 -7.60
CA ASP A 31 -1.11 -23.47 -8.89
C ASP A 31 0.06 -23.81 -9.83
N ILE A 32 1.10 -22.97 -9.86
CA ILE A 32 2.34 -23.26 -10.62
C ILE A 32 2.99 -24.54 -10.10
N VAL A 33 3.08 -24.73 -8.78
CA VAL A 33 3.67 -25.94 -8.17
C VAL A 33 2.86 -27.19 -8.53
N ILE A 34 1.53 -27.13 -8.48
CA ILE A 34 0.67 -28.26 -8.87
C ILE A 34 0.91 -28.63 -10.33
N VAL A 35 0.85 -27.66 -11.25
CA VAL A 35 1.05 -27.91 -12.68
C VAL A 35 2.46 -28.45 -12.96
N CYS A 36 3.49 -27.87 -12.34
CA CYS A 36 4.87 -28.36 -12.47
C CYS A 36 5.03 -29.79 -11.96
N SER A 37 4.39 -30.14 -10.83
CA SER A 37 4.46 -31.48 -10.26
C SER A 37 3.78 -32.54 -11.16
N SER A 38 2.64 -32.20 -11.77
CA SER A 38 1.94 -33.07 -12.73
C SER A 38 2.78 -33.32 -13.98
N VAL A 39 3.43 -32.29 -14.52
CA VAL A 39 4.32 -32.43 -15.68
C VAL A 39 5.54 -33.29 -15.33
N ALA A 40 6.16 -33.06 -14.17
CA ALA A 40 7.30 -33.85 -13.71
C ALA A 40 6.93 -35.33 -13.52
N ALA A 41 5.76 -35.63 -12.94
CA ALA A 41 5.29 -36.99 -12.78
C ALA A 41 5.12 -37.71 -14.13
N ILE A 42 4.56 -37.04 -15.14
CA ILE A 42 4.41 -37.60 -16.50
C ILE A 42 5.79 -37.90 -17.12
N LEU A 43 6.75 -36.97 -16.98
CA LEU A 43 8.10 -37.16 -17.51
C LEU A 43 8.85 -38.31 -16.83
N ILE A 44 8.68 -38.50 -15.51
CA ILE A 44 9.28 -39.61 -14.78
C ILE A 44 8.68 -40.95 -15.26
N VAL A 45 7.37 -41.02 -15.48
CA VAL A 45 6.72 -42.22 -16.01
C VAL A 45 7.20 -42.55 -17.42
N ASP A 46 7.38 -41.54 -18.28
CA ASP A 46 7.91 -41.73 -19.63
C ASP A 46 9.37 -42.21 -19.63
N HIS A 47 10.19 -41.65 -18.74
CA HIS A 47 11.60 -42.01 -18.66
C HIS A 47 11.80 -43.42 -18.08
N THR A 48 11.06 -43.76 -17.01
CA THR A 48 11.09 -45.11 -16.42
C THR A 48 10.62 -46.18 -17.40
N ARG A 49 9.60 -45.90 -18.24
CA ARG A 49 9.16 -46.80 -19.31
C ARG A 49 10.24 -47.01 -20.37
N THR A 50 10.86 -45.93 -20.83
CA THR A 50 11.92 -45.99 -21.85
C THR A 50 13.09 -46.83 -21.35
N PHE A 51 13.50 -46.59 -20.09
CA PHE A 51 14.56 -47.34 -19.43
C PHE A 51 14.19 -48.82 -19.21
N ALA A 52 12.96 -49.11 -18.81
CA ALA A 52 12.46 -50.47 -18.65
C ALA A 52 12.46 -51.24 -19.98
N LEU A 53 11.98 -50.63 -21.06
CA LEU A 53 11.98 -51.22 -22.41
C LEU A 53 13.41 -51.50 -22.91
N GLU A 54 14.33 -50.57 -22.68
CA GLU A 54 15.74 -50.73 -23.06
C GLU A 54 16.42 -51.87 -22.28
N ARG A 55 16.13 -51.95 -20.97
CA ARG A 55 16.65 -53.01 -20.10
C ARG A 55 16.08 -54.39 -20.44
N LEU A 56 14.81 -54.45 -20.86
CA LEU A 56 14.16 -55.69 -21.31
C LEU A 56 14.65 -56.14 -22.68
N ARG A 57 14.89 -55.20 -23.61
CA ARG A 57 15.54 -55.51 -24.90
C ARG A 57 16.93 -56.11 -24.70
N LYS A 58 17.66 -55.69 -23.65
CA LYS A 58 18.99 -56.18 -23.31
C LYS A 58 18.98 -57.55 -22.59
N ARG A 59 17.89 -57.94 -21.92
CA ARG A 59 17.72 -59.25 -21.25
C ARG A 59 16.71 -60.13 -21.98
N ARG A 60 17.12 -60.72 -23.12
CA ARG A 60 16.22 -61.48 -24.00
C ARG A 60 15.67 -62.81 -23.42
N ASN A 61 16.19 -63.32 -22.30
CA ASN A 61 15.88 -64.67 -21.78
C ASN A 61 15.61 -64.76 -20.25
N ALA A 62 15.19 -63.68 -19.59
CA ALA A 62 14.80 -63.77 -18.16
C ALA A 62 13.27 -63.84 -18.03
N ASP A 63 12.75 -64.80 -17.26
CA ASP A 63 11.34 -64.90 -16.90
C ASP A 63 10.90 -63.63 -16.17
N ILE A 64 10.20 -62.77 -16.91
CA ILE A 64 9.68 -61.50 -16.44
C ILE A 64 8.33 -61.77 -15.81
N GLY A 65 8.24 -61.55 -14.49
CA GLY A 65 7.02 -61.79 -13.71
C GLY A 65 5.80 -61.08 -14.31
N THR A 66 4.64 -61.74 -14.22
CA THR A 66 3.37 -61.36 -14.86
C THR A 66 2.98 -59.90 -14.62
N TYR A 67 3.26 -59.35 -13.44
CA TYR A 67 3.01 -57.94 -13.10
C TYR A 67 3.79 -56.95 -13.96
N THR A 68 5.08 -57.19 -14.22
CA THR A 68 5.89 -56.30 -15.05
C THR A 68 5.49 -56.34 -16.53
N ARG A 69 4.93 -57.46 -17.00
CA ARG A 69 4.39 -57.61 -18.35
C ARG A 69 3.11 -56.79 -18.53
N PHE A 70 2.28 -56.70 -17.48
CA PHE A 70 1.06 -55.90 -17.48
C PHE A 70 1.36 -54.40 -17.54
N PHE A 71 2.31 -53.90 -16.73
CA PHE A 71 2.73 -52.49 -16.76
C PHE A 71 3.40 -52.07 -18.08
N LEU A 72 3.96 -53.01 -18.84
CA LEU A 72 4.56 -52.77 -20.14
C LEU A 72 3.57 -52.81 -21.32
N SER A 73 2.32 -53.20 -21.08
CA SER A 73 1.29 -53.15 -22.11
C SER A 73 1.06 -51.69 -22.54
N ASN A 74 1.08 -51.44 -23.86
CA ASN A 74 0.79 -50.12 -24.42
C ASN A 74 -0.58 -49.60 -23.97
N ASP A 75 -1.54 -50.51 -23.78
CA ASP A 75 -2.89 -50.17 -23.35
C ASP A 75 -2.93 -49.79 -21.86
N ALA A 76 -2.22 -50.53 -21.00
CA ALA A 76 -2.14 -50.22 -19.57
C ALA A 76 -1.46 -48.86 -19.32
N TYR A 77 -0.37 -48.57 -20.03
CA TYR A 77 0.30 -47.27 -19.95
C TYR A 77 -0.60 -46.13 -20.45
N ARG A 78 -1.33 -46.33 -21.56
CA ARG A 78 -2.29 -45.33 -22.07
C ARG A 78 -3.40 -45.06 -21.06
N ILE A 79 -3.92 -46.11 -20.41
CA ILE A 79 -4.92 -46.01 -19.34
C ILE A 79 -4.37 -45.24 -18.14
N ILE A 80 -3.16 -45.59 -17.65
CA ILE A 80 -2.53 -44.92 -16.51
C ILE A 80 -2.30 -43.43 -16.79
N ARG A 81 -1.84 -43.09 -17.99
CA ARG A 81 -1.61 -41.69 -18.40
C ARG A 81 -2.91 -40.88 -18.43
N VAL A 82 -3.99 -41.46 -18.93
CA VAL A 82 -5.32 -40.82 -18.94
C VAL A 82 -5.83 -40.64 -17.51
N ILE A 83 -5.66 -41.63 -16.63
CA ILE A 83 -6.07 -41.55 -15.23
C ILE A 83 -5.31 -40.44 -14.50
N LEU A 84 -3.98 -40.36 -14.64
CA LEU A 84 -3.17 -39.29 -14.01
C LEU A 84 -3.56 -37.90 -14.51
N PHE A 85 -3.89 -37.78 -15.80
CA PHE A 85 -4.36 -36.54 -16.39
C PHE A 85 -5.73 -36.13 -15.82
N LEU A 86 -6.67 -37.07 -15.70
CA LEU A 86 -7.98 -36.83 -15.10
C LEU A 86 -7.87 -36.44 -13.63
N ILE A 87 -7.01 -37.11 -12.86
CA ILE A 87 -6.75 -36.76 -11.45
C ILE A 87 -6.20 -35.33 -11.34
N SER A 88 -5.29 -34.94 -12.23
CA SER A 88 -4.73 -33.58 -12.25
C SER A 88 -5.80 -32.52 -12.57
N ILE A 89 -6.71 -32.81 -13.52
CA ILE A 89 -7.85 -31.92 -13.82
C ILE A 89 -8.79 -31.81 -12.62
N ILE A 90 -9.15 -32.94 -11.99
CA ILE A 90 -10.04 -32.96 -10.83
C ILE A 90 -9.41 -32.17 -9.67
N ALA A 91 -8.12 -32.35 -9.40
CA ALA A 91 -7.41 -31.60 -8.38
C ALA A 91 -7.42 -30.09 -8.64
N LEU A 92 -7.23 -29.68 -9.90
CA LEU A 92 -7.26 -28.28 -10.31
C LEU A 92 -8.68 -27.68 -10.18
N VAL A 93 -9.71 -28.42 -10.59
CA VAL A 93 -11.11 -28.00 -10.45
C VAL A 93 -11.49 -27.90 -8.97
N LEU A 94 -11.11 -28.86 -8.14
CA LEU A 94 -11.35 -28.82 -6.70
C LEU A 94 -10.62 -27.64 -6.04
N ASN A 95 -9.38 -27.34 -6.47
CA ASN A 95 -8.66 -26.17 -5.99
C ASN A 95 -9.40 -24.88 -6.35
N VAL A 96 -9.91 -24.77 -7.58
CA VAL A 96 -10.72 -23.62 -8.03
C VAL A 96 -12.03 -23.52 -7.25
N ILE A 97 -12.75 -24.62 -7.01
CA ILE A 97 -14.01 -24.63 -6.27
C ILE A 97 -13.79 -24.27 -4.80
N LEU A 98 -12.78 -24.85 -4.14
CA LEU A 98 -12.42 -24.54 -2.76
C LEU A 98 -11.98 -23.09 -2.62
N ASN A 99 -11.22 -22.58 -3.59
CA ASN A 99 -10.83 -21.18 -3.67
C ASN A 99 -12.05 -20.26 -3.90
N TRP A 100 -12.99 -20.66 -4.75
CA TRP A 100 -14.25 -19.94 -4.95
C TRP A 100 -15.09 -19.87 -3.67
N THR A 101 -15.13 -20.94 -2.87
CA THR A 101 -15.82 -20.95 -1.58
C THR A 101 -15.11 -20.11 -0.51
N SER A 102 -13.78 -20.02 -0.56
CA SER A 102 -12.98 -19.18 0.34
C SER A 102 -13.10 -17.69 -0.02
N ILE A 103 -13.05 -17.37 -1.31
CA ILE A 103 -13.28 -16.00 -1.82
C ILE A 103 -14.73 -15.60 -1.61
N SER A 104 -15.71 -16.48 -1.84
CA SER A 104 -17.12 -16.18 -1.58
C SER A 104 -17.41 -16.05 -0.09
N GLY A 105 -16.77 -16.85 0.78
CA GLY A 105 -16.83 -16.69 2.23
C GLY A 105 -16.19 -15.38 2.71
N PHE A 106 -15.07 -14.97 2.11
CA PHE A 106 -14.41 -13.69 2.39
C PHE A 106 -15.23 -12.50 1.88
N VAL A 107 -15.79 -12.58 0.67
CA VAL A 107 -16.67 -11.55 0.09
C VAL A 107 -18.00 -11.49 0.84
N MET A 108 -18.60 -12.61 1.22
CA MET A 108 -19.82 -12.65 2.02
C MET A 108 -19.58 -12.20 3.46
N GLY A 109 -18.41 -12.49 4.04
CA GLY A 109 -17.96 -11.93 5.31
C GLY A 109 -17.74 -10.41 5.22
N GLN A 110 -17.18 -9.90 4.13
CA GLN A 110 -17.09 -8.45 3.88
C GLN A 110 -18.46 -7.83 3.63
N VAL A 111 -19.37 -8.48 2.90
CA VAL A 111 -20.74 -8.01 2.62
C VAL A 111 -21.58 -8.01 3.90
N LEU A 112 -21.47 -9.02 4.77
CA LEU A 112 -22.13 -9.03 6.08
C LEU A 112 -21.52 -8.00 7.04
N THR A 113 -20.22 -7.71 6.92
CA THR A 113 -19.57 -6.60 7.65
C THR A 113 -19.94 -5.22 7.09
N LEU A 114 -20.27 -5.13 5.78
CA LEU A 114 -20.76 -3.93 5.08
C LEU A 114 -22.28 -3.72 5.28
N CYS A 115 -23.05 -4.76 5.59
CA CYS A 115 -24.47 -4.68 5.95
C CYS A 115 -24.71 -4.29 7.41
N ARG A 116 -23.66 -4.21 8.25
CA ARG A 116 -23.72 -3.38 9.46
C ARG A 116 -23.66 -1.94 8.95
N LYS A 117 -24.76 -1.19 9.04
CA LYS A 117 -24.82 0.28 8.85
C LYS A 117 -23.71 0.96 9.66
N LYS A 118 -22.46 0.93 9.18
CA LYS A 118 -21.47 1.92 9.53
C LYS A 118 -21.93 3.14 8.76
N LYS A 119 -22.51 4.09 9.48
CA LYS A 119 -22.58 5.50 9.11
C LYS A 119 -21.32 5.77 8.28
N GLU A 120 -21.46 6.15 7.01
CA GLU A 120 -20.33 6.53 6.17
C GLU A 120 -19.41 7.39 7.05
N PRO A 121 -18.13 7.03 7.22
CA PRO A 121 -17.25 7.80 8.08
C PRO A 121 -17.20 9.20 7.47
N SER A 122 -17.92 10.13 8.12
CA SER A 122 -18.00 11.50 7.65
C SER A 122 -16.57 12.02 7.49
N MET A 123 -16.28 12.56 6.30
CA MET A 123 -15.03 13.26 6.04
C MET A 123 -14.96 14.59 6.78
N GLU A 124 -16.08 15.02 7.38
CA GLU A 124 -16.12 16.17 8.26
C GLU A 124 -15.44 15.83 9.59
N LEU A 125 -14.73 16.84 10.10
CA LEU A 125 -14.08 16.79 11.39
C LEU A 125 -15.11 17.10 12.47
N THR A 126 -15.19 16.27 13.51
CA THR A 126 -15.97 16.60 14.72
C THR A 126 -15.25 17.66 15.54
N ASP A 127 -15.93 18.30 16.47
CA ASP A 127 -15.32 19.30 17.35
C ASP A 127 -14.19 18.70 18.23
N GLU A 128 -14.33 17.44 18.64
CA GLU A 128 -13.26 16.73 19.35
C GLU A 128 -12.05 16.48 18.44
N GLU A 129 -12.28 16.08 17.18
CA GLU A 129 -11.22 15.90 16.19
C GLU A 129 -10.52 17.22 15.86
N VAL A 130 -11.26 18.33 15.72
CA VAL A 130 -10.70 19.68 15.52
C VAL A 130 -9.80 20.06 16.69
N THR A 131 -10.27 19.86 17.92
CA THR A 131 -9.52 20.17 19.14
C THR A 131 -8.23 19.33 19.21
N ALA A 132 -8.31 18.04 18.91
CA ALA A 132 -7.16 17.13 18.88
C ALA A 132 -6.14 17.51 17.79
N VAL A 133 -6.61 17.85 16.58
CA VAL A 133 -5.76 18.31 15.46
C VAL A 133 -5.01 19.58 15.84
N LYS A 134 -5.72 20.59 16.38
CA LYS A 134 -5.13 21.85 16.86
C LYS A 134 -4.12 21.62 17.98
N GLY A 135 -4.45 20.76 18.95
CA GLY A 135 -3.57 20.43 20.07
C GLY A 135 -2.26 19.80 19.62
N VAL A 136 -2.31 18.82 18.70
CA VAL A 136 -1.10 18.21 18.13
C VAL A 136 -0.33 19.21 17.26
N TRP A 137 -1.01 20.04 16.46
CA TRP A 137 -0.33 21.07 15.66
C TRP A 137 0.46 22.04 16.53
N LEU A 138 -0.15 22.53 17.62
CA LEU A 138 0.49 23.48 18.53
C LEU A 138 1.78 22.92 19.12
N ARG A 139 1.81 21.61 19.43
CA ARG A 139 3.02 20.92 19.91
C ARG A 139 4.04 20.68 18.80
N ALA A 140 3.57 20.33 17.60
CA ALA A 140 4.44 19.98 16.49
C ALA A 140 5.09 21.21 15.83
N LYS A 141 4.40 22.35 15.76
CA LYS A 141 4.74 23.54 14.96
C LYS A 141 5.98 24.33 15.40
N THR A 142 6.80 23.76 16.28
CA THR A 142 8.19 24.18 16.52
C THR A 142 8.91 24.50 15.20
N GLU A 143 9.93 25.37 15.24
CA GLU A 143 10.58 26.03 14.07
C GLU A 143 11.20 25.11 12.99
N ASP A 144 11.01 23.80 13.07
CA ASP A 144 11.52 22.83 12.10
C ASP A 144 10.48 21.84 11.55
N ILE A 145 9.17 21.95 11.88
CA ILE A 145 8.21 20.94 11.39
C ILE A 145 8.11 20.93 9.86
N GLY A 146 8.10 22.11 9.23
CA GLY A 146 8.13 22.22 7.77
C GLY A 146 9.38 21.58 7.17
N LYS A 147 10.54 21.78 7.80
CA LYS A 147 11.82 21.18 7.37
C LYS A 147 11.79 19.67 7.53
N LYS A 148 11.30 19.14 8.66
CA LYS A 148 11.18 17.69 8.92
C LYS A 148 10.25 17.01 7.92
N ILE A 149 9.13 17.64 7.58
CA ILE A 149 8.20 17.16 6.54
C ILE A 149 8.91 17.11 5.19
N LEU A 150 9.49 18.23 4.74
CA LEU A 150 10.13 18.31 3.43
C LEU A 150 11.35 17.39 3.31
N GLN A 151 12.20 17.33 4.34
CA GLN A 151 13.35 16.43 4.38
C GLN A 151 12.91 14.97 4.25
N THR A 152 11.96 14.53 5.07
CA THR A 152 11.48 13.14 5.02
C THR A 152 10.81 12.81 3.67
N LEU A 153 10.15 13.79 3.07
CA LEU A 153 9.52 13.65 1.76
C LEU A 153 10.56 13.39 0.67
N ILE A 154 11.64 14.18 0.66
CA ILE A 154 12.75 14.05 -0.28
C ILE A 154 13.53 12.75 -0.04
N GLU A 155 13.78 12.37 1.22
CA GLU A 155 14.42 11.09 1.57
C GLU A 155 13.63 9.89 1.03
N LYS A 156 12.30 9.90 1.15
CA LYS A 156 11.45 8.82 0.62
C LYS A 156 11.33 8.86 -0.90
N ARG A 157 11.34 10.07 -1.48
CA ARG A 157 11.09 10.32 -2.91
C ARG A 157 11.95 11.50 -3.37
N PRO A 158 13.19 11.25 -3.84
CA PRO A 158 14.13 12.31 -4.22
C PRO A 158 13.60 13.30 -5.28
N LYS A 159 12.70 12.85 -6.16
CA LYS A 159 12.03 13.71 -7.17
C LYS A 159 11.30 14.92 -6.59
N PHE A 160 10.92 14.90 -5.31
CA PHE A 160 10.34 16.09 -4.69
C PHE A 160 11.29 17.28 -4.65
N ALA A 161 12.61 17.05 -4.58
CA ALA A 161 13.58 18.15 -4.65
C ALA A 161 13.45 18.93 -5.97
N GLU A 162 13.37 18.21 -7.09
CA GLU A 162 13.17 18.79 -8.43
C GLU A 162 11.85 19.57 -8.51
N TYR A 163 10.75 18.98 -8.04
CA TYR A 163 9.43 19.65 -8.03
C TYR A 163 9.40 20.94 -7.22
N PHE A 164 10.21 21.03 -6.17
CA PHE A 164 10.34 22.22 -5.33
C PHE A 164 11.41 23.20 -5.83
N GLY A 165 12.09 22.91 -6.94
CA GLY A 165 13.16 23.73 -7.50
C GLY A 165 14.45 23.70 -6.68
N ILE A 166 14.65 22.66 -5.87
CA ILE A 166 15.84 22.49 -5.02
C ILE A 166 16.93 21.85 -5.89
N LEU A 167 17.83 22.67 -6.40
CA LEU A 167 18.96 22.24 -7.21
C LEU A 167 20.07 21.68 -6.31
N CYS A 168 20.23 20.37 -6.27
CA CYS A 168 21.40 19.74 -5.65
C CYS A 168 22.55 19.76 -6.67
N GLN A 169 23.67 20.38 -6.32
CA GLN A 169 24.86 20.53 -7.18
C GLN A 169 25.61 19.21 -7.45
N SER A 170 25.10 18.08 -6.95
CA SER A 170 25.72 16.76 -7.00
C SER A 170 24.68 15.71 -7.41
N ASP A 171 25.07 14.75 -8.27
CA ASP A 171 24.26 13.60 -8.70
C ASP A 171 23.75 12.74 -7.52
N LYS A 172 24.36 12.90 -6.34
CA LYS A 172 23.87 12.33 -5.09
C LYS A 172 23.28 13.43 -4.22
N LEU A 173 22.02 13.23 -3.85
CA LEU A 173 21.27 14.12 -2.97
C LEU A 173 21.85 14.01 -1.55
N ASP A 174 22.82 14.88 -1.23
CA ASP A 174 23.42 14.93 0.11
C ASP A 174 22.48 15.69 1.06
N MET A 175 22.04 15.03 2.12
CA MET A 175 21.12 15.58 3.12
C MET A 175 21.71 16.78 3.87
N ASN A 176 23.04 16.86 3.98
CA ASN A 176 23.69 18.01 4.60
C ASN A 176 23.62 19.23 3.68
N SER A 177 23.95 19.07 2.39
CA SER A 177 23.76 20.13 1.39
C SER A 177 22.30 20.62 1.27
N LEU A 178 21.33 19.72 1.46
CA LEU A 178 19.91 20.05 1.44
C LEU A 178 19.53 21.06 2.54
N LYS A 179 20.11 20.89 3.73
CA LYS A 179 19.88 21.77 4.88
C LYS A 179 20.50 23.15 4.73
N GLU A 180 21.39 23.35 3.76
CA GLU A 180 22.00 24.65 3.47
C GLU A 180 21.28 25.38 2.32
N SER A 181 20.43 24.69 1.56
CA SER A 181 19.69 25.27 0.42
C SER A 181 18.65 26.31 0.88
N LYS A 182 18.70 27.50 0.29
CA LYS A 182 17.70 28.57 0.52
C LYS A 182 16.31 28.14 0.04
N GLU A 183 16.25 27.44 -1.09
CA GLU A 183 15.04 26.90 -1.68
C GLU A 183 14.40 25.87 -0.75
N PHE A 184 15.20 24.97 -0.16
CA PHE A 184 14.70 24.03 0.84
C PHE A 184 14.02 24.75 2.03
N HIS A 185 14.68 25.76 2.60
CA HIS A 185 14.12 26.55 3.69
C HIS A 185 12.83 27.27 3.31
N LEU A 186 12.81 27.90 2.13
CA LEU A 186 11.64 28.62 1.63
C LEU A 186 10.44 27.68 1.44
N GLN A 187 10.66 26.49 0.88
CA GLN A 187 9.59 25.53 0.61
C GLN A 187 9.10 24.86 1.89
N ALA A 188 10.01 24.54 2.81
CA ALA A 188 9.68 24.08 4.15
C ALA A 188 8.77 25.09 4.89
N HIS A 189 9.14 26.37 4.84
CA HIS A 189 8.34 27.46 5.43
C HIS A 189 6.97 27.60 4.76
N ARG A 190 6.88 27.50 3.43
CA ARG A 190 5.58 27.53 2.71
C ARG A 190 4.65 26.38 3.11
N ILE A 191 5.19 25.17 3.26
CA ILE A 191 4.43 24.01 3.75
C ILE A 191 3.90 24.29 5.15
N GLN A 192 4.76 24.78 6.05
CA GLN A 192 4.37 25.10 7.41
C GLN A 192 3.30 26.20 7.47
N ASN A 193 3.47 27.31 6.75
CA ASN A 193 2.50 28.41 6.72
C ASN A 193 1.14 27.98 6.17
N PHE A 194 1.13 27.11 5.15
CA PHE A 194 -0.10 26.54 4.63
C PHE A 194 -0.83 25.73 5.73
N LEU A 195 -0.10 24.89 6.46
CA LEU A 195 -0.66 24.09 7.54
C LEU A 195 -1.08 24.94 8.75
N ASP A 196 -0.31 25.97 9.11
CA ASP A 196 -0.68 26.95 10.13
C ASP A 196 -2.00 27.64 9.79
N THR A 197 -2.15 28.05 8.53
CA THR A 197 -3.39 28.66 8.04
C THR A 197 -4.53 27.65 8.09
N ALA A 198 -4.34 26.45 7.53
CA ALA A 198 -5.38 25.43 7.45
C ALA A 198 -5.87 25.00 8.86
N VAL A 199 -4.96 24.70 9.78
CA VAL A 199 -5.31 24.31 11.16
C VAL A 199 -5.87 25.49 11.95
N GLY A 200 -5.31 26.68 11.75
CA GLY A 200 -5.76 27.92 12.39
C GLY A 200 -7.21 28.28 12.03
N SER A 201 -7.65 27.97 10.81
CA SER A 201 -9.02 28.23 10.36
C SER A 201 -10.06 27.22 10.86
N LEU A 202 -9.66 26.02 11.31
CA LEU A 202 -10.61 24.99 11.76
C LEU A 202 -11.47 25.52 12.92
N GLY A 203 -12.78 25.35 12.86
CA GLY A 203 -13.71 25.78 13.91
C GLY A 203 -13.93 27.30 14.02
N TYR A 204 -13.27 28.12 13.20
CA TYR A 204 -13.50 29.58 13.15
C TYR A 204 -14.03 30.04 11.79
N CYS A 205 -13.62 29.38 10.72
CA CYS A 205 -14.10 29.65 9.36
C CYS A 205 -14.79 28.40 8.79
N PRO A 206 -15.68 28.55 7.79
CA PRO A 206 -16.19 27.42 7.04
C PRO A 206 -15.04 26.59 6.47
N VAL A 207 -15.11 25.27 6.63
CA VAL A 207 -14.06 24.33 6.17
C VAL A 207 -13.83 24.44 4.65
N THR A 208 -14.83 24.89 3.90
CA THR A 208 -14.73 25.23 2.47
C THR A 208 -13.61 26.22 2.16
N SER A 209 -13.27 27.13 3.08
CA SER A 209 -12.16 28.07 2.89
C SER A 209 -10.81 27.35 2.74
N ILE A 210 -10.63 26.25 3.49
CA ILE A 210 -9.43 25.39 3.40
C ILE A 210 -9.45 24.65 2.05
N TYR A 211 -10.63 24.26 1.58
CA TYR A 211 -10.80 23.55 0.31
C TYR A 211 -10.44 24.45 -0.87
N ASP A 212 -10.93 25.69 -0.86
CA ASP A 212 -10.63 26.69 -1.90
C ASP A 212 -9.13 27.02 -1.95
N MET A 213 -8.50 27.17 -0.78
CA MET A 213 -7.05 27.37 -0.68
C MET A 213 -6.27 26.16 -1.24
N ALA A 214 -6.65 24.93 -0.86
CA ALA A 214 -6.02 23.72 -1.35
C ALA A 214 -6.21 23.53 -2.87
N HIS A 215 -7.42 23.80 -3.37
CA HIS A 215 -7.75 23.78 -4.79
C HIS A 215 -6.88 24.78 -5.58
N ARG A 216 -6.77 26.02 -5.10
CA ARG A 216 -5.91 27.05 -5.71
C ARG A 216 -4.44 26.63 -5.75
N ILE A 217 -3.94 25.99 -4.70
CA ILE A 217 -2.58 25.45 -4.70
C ILE A 217 -2.43 24.36 -5.77
N GLY A 218 -3.44 23.51 -5.95
CA GLY A 218 -3.49 22.53 -7.04
C GLY A 218 -3.32 23.15 -8.42
N GLN A 219 -4.04 24.22 -8.70
CA GLN A 219 -3.91 24.99 -9.95
C GLN A 219 -2.48 25.54 -10.13
N ILE A 220 -1.90 26.11 -9.06
CA ILE A 220 -0.51 26.61 -9.10
C ILE A 220 0.48 25.49 -9.41
N HIS A 221 0.28 24.29 -8.88
CA HIS A 221 1.15 23.14 -9.14
C HIS A 221 1.11 22.72 -10.61
N PHE A 222 -0.05 22.82 -11.27
CA PHE A 222 -0.18 22.56 -12.71
C PHE A 222 0.71 23.53 -13.51
N TYR A 223 0.57 24.84 -13.31
CA TYR A 223 1.38 25.84 -14.03
C TYR A 223 2.88 25.77 -13.73
N ARG A 224 3.25 25.23 -12.56
CA ARG A 224 4.65 25.02 -12.17
C ARG A 224 5.25 23.74 -12.76
N GLY A 225 4.47 22.96 -13.53
CA GLY A 225 4.92 21.67 -14.09
C GLY A 225 5.13 20.58 -13.02
N VAL A 226 4.54 20.75 -11.83
CA VAL A 226 4.68 19.79 -10.73
C VAL A 226 3.65 18.67 -10.92
N ASN A 227 4.04 17.67 -11.72
CA ASN A 227 3.19 16.53 -12.04
C ASN A 227 3.31 15.45 -10.97
N PHE A 228 2.49 15.56 -9.92
CA PHE A 228 2.36 14.50 -8.93
C PHE A 228 1.48 13.37 -9.46
N GLY A 229 2.10 12.21 -9.70
CA GLY A 229 1.37 10.94 -9.77
C GLY A 229 0.59 10.67 -8.49
N ALA A 230 -0.43 9.81 -8.55
CA ALA A 230 -1.29 9.47 -7.40
C ALA A 230 -0.48 9.11 -6.13
N ASP A 231 0.62 8.39 -6.31
CA ASP A 231 1.50 7.96 -5.22
C ASP A 231 2.21 9.13 -4.53
N ASN A 232 2.59 10.18 -5.26
CA ASN A 232 3.29 11.32 -4.68
C ASN A 232 2.38 12.12 -3.73
N TRP A 233 1.12 12.32 -4.11
CA TRP A 233 0.12 12.93 -3.24
C TRP A 233 -0.11 12.13 -1.94
N LEU A 234 -0.16 10.80 -2.05
CA LEU A 234 -0.32 9.92 -0.90
C LEU A 234 0.91 9.90 -0.01
N VAL A 235 2.12 9.94 -0.58
CA VAL A 235 3.37 10.05 0.18
C VAL A 235 3.41 11.37 0.94
N PHE A 236 3.06 12.49 0.32
CA PHE A 236 2.99 13.79 1.01
C PHE A 236 2.01 13.74 2.18
N LYS A 237 0.77 13.27 1.96
CA LYS A 237 -0.21 13.07 3.05
C LYS A 237 0.38 12.23 4.18
N ARG A 238 0.94 11.06 3.86
CA ARG A 238 1.46 10.13 4.87
C ARG A 238 2.59 10.77 5.67
N VAL A 239 3.57 11.37 5.00
CA VAL A 239 4.71 12.04 5.64
C VAL A 239 4.23 13.15 6.56
N THR A 240 3.32 14.02 6.09
CA THR A 240 2.79 15.11 6.91
C THR A 240 2.08 14.59 8.16
N VAL A 241 1.16 13.63 8.02
CA VAL A 241 0.45 13.04 9.16
C VAL A 241 1.43 12.40 10.15
N ASP A 242 2.40 11.62 9.64
CA ASP A 242 3.38 10.96 10.50
C ASP A 242 4.27 11.98 11.23
N GLN A 243 4.83 12.99 10.54
CA GLN A 243 5.71 13.96 11.20
C GLN A 243 5.00 14.79 12.26
N VAL A 244 3.76 15.20 11.99
CA VAL A 244 2.98 15.99 12.95
C VAL A 244 2.54 15.15 14.15
N THR A 245 2.28 13.85 13.97
CA THR A 245 1.83 12.96 15.06
C THR A 245 2.98 12.26 15.81
N LYS A 246 4.23 12.33 15.33
CA LYS A 246 5.41 11.68 15.95
C LYS A 246 5.74 12.11 17.38
N GLY A 247 5.57 13.39 17.73
CA GLY A 247 5.90 13.91 19.07
C GLY A 247 5.02 13.34 20.19
N VAL A 248 3.91 12.72 19.82
CA VAL A 248 2.93 12.17 20.75
C VAL A 248 3.30 10.75 21.21
N THR A 249 4.15 10.05 20.45
CA THR A 249 4.67 8.72 20.82
C THR A 249 6.00 8.77 21.58
N SER A 250 6.83 9.81 21.41
CA SER A 250 8.18 9.86 22.01
C SER A 250 8.25 10.53 23.39
N THR A 251 7.28 11.38 23.74
CA THR A 251 7.32 12.11 25.03
C THR A 251 7.07 11.18 26.22
N GLN A 252 6.35 10.07 26.05
CA GLN A 252 6.13 9.09 27.13
C GLN A 252 7.27 8.07 27.29
N ALA A 253 8.07 7.82 26.24
CA ALA A 253 9.22 6.91 26.33
C ALA A 253 10.41 7.52 27.10
N SER A 254 10.51 8.86 27.16
CA SER A 254 11.60 9.53 27.89
C SER A 254 11.31 9.74 29.38
N GLN A 255 10.04 9.65 29.81
CA GLN A 255 9.67 9.68 31.24
C GLN A 255 9.74 8.31 31.91
N ALA A 256 9.67 7.21 31.14
CA ALA A 256 9.82 5.85 31.67
C ALA A 256 11.27 5.47 32.01
N ASN A 257 12.26 6.13 31.39
CA ASN A 257 13.69 5.77 31.56
C ASN A 257 14.44 6.61 32.60
N LEU A 258 13.79 7.54 33.31
CA LEU A 258 14.46 8.40 34.30
C LEU A 258 14.28 7.96 35.77
N LEU A 259 13.60 6.83 36.01
CA LEU A 259 13.30 6.33 37.36
C LEU A 259 13.75 4.88 37.61
N GLU A 260 14.52 4.28 36.71
CA GLU A 260 15.06 2.93 36.91
C GLU A 260 16.43 3.00 37.59
N GLY A 261 16.40 3.33 38.87
CA GLY A 261 17.57 3.35 39.72
C GLY A 261 17.14 3.47 41.17
N THR A 262 16.86 2.33 41.80
CA THR A 262 17.20 1.95 43.20
C THR A 262 16.12 1.06 43.84
N LYS A 263 16.46 -0.23 44.00
CA LYS A 263 16.07 -1.21 45.05
C LYS A 263 14.57 -1.50 45.32
N GLU A 264 14.19 -2.75 45.05
CA GLU A 264 13.17 -3.52 45.80
C GLU A 264 13.67 -3.86 47.23
N PRO A 265 12.84 -4.37 48.19
CA PRO A 265 11.43 -4.81 48.08
C PRO A 265 10.48 -4.30 49.20
N GLU A 266 9.15 -4.32 48.97
CA GLU A 266 8.16 -4.89 49.93
C GLU A 266 6.74 -4.93 49.36
N VAL A 267 5.97 -5.89 49.86
CA VAL A 267 4.63 -6.35 49.44
C VAL A 267 3.53 -5.49 50.07
N ASP A 268 2.55 -5.00 49.31
CA ASP A 268 1.14 -5.01 49.75
C ASP A 268 0.09 -4.70 48.65
N ASN A 269 -1.13 -5.19 48.89
CA ASN A 269 -2.26 -5.36 47.98
C ASN A 269 -3.08 -4.08 47.66
N HIS A 270 -3.48 -3.89 46.38
CA HIS A 270 -4.78 -3.40 45.81
C HIS A 270 -4.64 -2.51 44.55
N PRO A 271 -5.73 -2.30 43.77
CA PRO A 271 -6.25 -3.12 42.67
C PRO A 271 -5.77 -2.64 41.28
N LEU A 272 -5.70 -3.58 40.33
CA LEU A 272 -5.63 -3.42 38.86
C LEU A 272 -5.68 -1.97 38.35
N GLN A 273 -4.53 -1.28 38.37
CA GLN A 273 -4.36 0.00 37.72
C GLN A 273 -4.03 -0.28 36.24
N ASP A 274 -5.05 0.00 35.43
CA ASP A 274 -5.05 0.21 33.99
C ASP A 274 -3.67 0.14 33.31
N MET A 275 -3.43 -0.96 32.59
CA MET A 275 -2.34 -1.05 31.62
C MET A 275 -2.49 0.10 30.63
N GLN A 276 -1.71 1.17 30.82
CA GLN A 276 -1.64 2.30 29.91
C GLN A 276 -1.20 1.82 28.53
N ASN A 277 -2.21 1.65 27.68
CA ASN A 277 -2.10 1.26 26.30
C ASN A 277 -1.34 2.37 25.52
N PRO A 278 -0.27 2.05 24.77
CA PRO A 278 0.45 3.03 23.93
C PRO A 278 -0.41 3.66 22.82
N PHE A 279 -1.66 3.23 22.68
CA PHE A 279 -2.71 3.85 21.88
C PHE A 279 -3.68 4.66 22.75
N SER A 280 -3.20 5.67 23.49
CA SER A 280 -4.09 6.60 24.18
C SER A 280 -5.09 7.22 23.19
N GLY A 281 -6.35 7.35 23.62
CA GLY A 281 -7.46 7.78 22.74
C GLY A 281 -7.23 9.13 22.06
N GLU A 282 -6.47 10.04 22.69
CA GLU A 282 -6.14 11.34 22.10
C GLU A 282 -5.20 11.21 20.89
N ASN A 283 -4.26 10.24 20.91
CA ASN A 283 -3.31 10.02 19.83
C ASN A 283 -3.99 9.42 18.60
N CYS A 284 -4.91 8.49 18.83
CA CYS A 284 -5.68 7.88 17.74
C CYS A 284 -6.68 8.88 17.15
N LEU A 285 -7.31 9.72 17.99
CA LEU A 285 -8.24 10.77 17.55
C LEU A 285 -7.52 11.86 16.75
N ALA A 286 -6.38 12.35 17.22
CA ALA A 286 -5.61 13.35 16.48
C ALA A 286 -5.09 12.78 15.15
N ARG A 287 -4.57 11.54 15.14
CA ARG A 287 -4.12 10.89 13.90
C ARG A 287 -5.28 10.67 12.93
N LEU A 288 -6.47 10.35 13.42
CA LEU A 288 -7.69 10.25 12.60
C LEU A 288 -8.07 11.61 12.00
N GLY A 289 -8.14 12.66 12.82
CA GLY A 289 -8.44 14.02 12.37
C GLY A 289 -7.44 14.54 11.34
N TRP A 290 -6.14 14.36 11.59
CA TRP A 290 -5.08 14.70 10.63
C TRP A 290 -5.21 13.91 9.31
N ASN A 291 -5.58 12.64 9.39
CA ASN A 291 -5.85 11.85 8.19
C ASN A 291 -7.05 12.38 7.41
N LYS A 292 -8.16 12.73 8.07
CA LYS A 292 -9.33 13.33 7.42
C LYS A 292 -8.95 14.65 6.76
N LEU A 293 -8.35 15.57 7.51
CA LEU A 293 -7.93 16.89 7.02
C LEU A 293 -7.02 16.77 5.79
N MET A 294 -5.93 16.01 5.89
CA MET A 294 -4.99 15.87 4.78
C MET A 294 -5.58 15.12 3.58
N THR A 295 -6.55 14.23 3.80
CA THR A 295 -7.27 13.58 2.69
C THR A 295 -8.06 14.60 1.89
N VAL A 296 -8.77 15.51 2.57
CA VAL A 296 -9.55 16.52 1.85
C VAL A 296 -8.62 17.53 1.18
N ILE A 297 -7.57 18.00 1.86
CA ILE A 297 -6.55 18.88 1.24
C ILE A 297 -6.00 18.26 -0.06
N VAL A 298 -5.55 17.01 -0.03
CA VAL A 298 -5.02 16.34 -1.22
C VAL A 298 -6.08 16.16 -2.30
N ARG A 299 -7.33 15.84 -1.92
CA ARG A 299 -8.44 15.71 -2.87
C ARG A 299 -8.67 17.03 -3.61
N GLU A 300 -8.71 18.14 -2.89
CA GLU A 300 -8.98 19.46 -3.44
C GLU A 300 -7.80 19.98 -4.28
N MET A 301 -6.55 19.77 -3.84
CA MET A 301 -5.36 20.04 -4.65
C MET A 301 -5.39 19.25 -5.97
N LYS A 302 -5.72 17.95 -5.91
CA LYS A 302 -5.84 17.12 -7.11
C LYS A 302 -6.97 17.62 -8.02
N ARG A 303 -8.10 18.03 -7.44
CA ARG A 303 -9.23 18.59 -8.22
C ARG A 303 -8.80 19.85 -8.97
N GLY A 304 -8.20 20.82 -8.27
CA GLY A 304 -7.73 22.06 -8.88
C GLY A 304 -6.67 21.84 -9.96
N PHE A 305 -5.75 20.90 -9.75
CA PHE A 305 -4.76 20.51 -10.75
C PHE A 305 -5.42 19.94 -12.02
N LEU A 306 -6.35 18.99 -11.86
CA LEU A 306 -7.00 18.31 -12.99
C LEU A 306 -7.94 19.24 -13.77
N GLU A 307 -8.67 20.11 -13.08
CA GLU A 307 -9.52 21.10 -13.74
C GLU A 307 -8.70 22.04 -14.62
N GLU A 308 -7.52 22.45 -14.14
CA GLU A 308 -6.60 23.29 -14.91
C GLU A 308 -6.02 22.56 -16.13
N ALA A 309 -5.62 21.30 -15.96
CA ALA A 309 -5.19 20.46 -17.07
C ALA A 309 -6.29 20.31 -18.14
N MET A 310 -7.52 20.04 -17.70
CA MET A 310 -8.67 19.89 -18.61
C MET A 310 -9.03 21.19 -19.33
N ARG A 311 -8.87 22.35 -18.67
CA ARG A 311 -9.10 23.65 -19.30
C ARG A 311 -8.10 23.92 -20.41
N ASN A 312 -6.80 23.71 -20.15
CA ASN A 312 -5.76 23.92 -21.16
C ASN A 312 -5.93 22.98 -22.37
N CYS A 313 -6.29 21.71 -22.17
CA CYS A 313 -6.58 20.80 -23.30
C CYS A 313 -7.79 21.22 -24.13
N LYS A 314 -8.77 21.94 -23.54
CA LYS A 314 -9.93 22.46 -24.27
C LYS A 314 -9.58 23.73 -25.05
N GLU A 315 -8.76 24.60 -24.50
CA GLU A 315 -8.28 25.81 -25.18
C GLU A 315 -7.41 25.45 -26.40
N GLU A 316 -6.55 24.42 -26.29
CA GLU A 316 -5.78 23.91 -27.44
C GLU A 316 -6.63 23.26 -28.54
N ALA A 317 -7.81 22.75 -28.19
CA ALA A 317 -8.72 22.09 -29.13
C ALA A 317 -9.69 23.07 -29.82
N ASP A 318 -9.74 24.33 -29.39
CA ASP A 318 -10.58 25.36 -30.01
C ASP A 318 -9.86 25.97 -31.23
N PRO A 319 -10.36 25.76 -32.47
CA PRO A 319 -9.72 26.27 -33.68
C PRO A 319 -9.72 27.80 -33.78
N THR A 320 -10.36 28.52 -32.85
CA THR A 320 -10.32 29.98 -32.78
C THR A 320 -9.25 30.55 -31.85
N TYR A 321 -8.49 29.69 -31.14
CA TYR A 321 -7.44 30.13 -30.24
C TYR A 321 -6.19 30.57 -31.02
N VAL A 322 -5.97 31.88 -31.10
CA VAL A 322 -4.74 32.49 -31.64
C VAL A 322 -3.88 32.85 -30.45
N GLY A 323 -2.91 31.98 -30.12
CA GLY A 323 -1.97 32.16 -29.01
C GLY A 323 -1.09 33.40 -29.15
#